data_AF-A0A1Z5HWE3-F1
#
_entry.id   AF-A0A1Z5HWE3-F1
#
_cell.length_a   1.000
_cell.length_b   1.000
_cell.length_c   1.000
_cell.angle_alpha   90.00
_cell.angle_beta   90.00
_cell.angle_gamma   90.00
#
_symmetry.space_group_name_H-M   'P 1'
#
loop_
_entity.id
_entity.type
_entity.pdbx_description
1 polymer ?
#
loop_
_entity_poly.entity_id
_entity_poly.type
_entity_poly.pdbx_seq_one_letter_code
_entity_poly.pdbx_strand_id
1 'polypeptide(L)' 'MQEHIRKRVLDISQYIIETSATVRQAAVVFSVSKSTVHKDVTERLPLINKEMARQVRKILDMNKAERHIRGGG' A
#
# COMPACT_ATOMS: atom_id res chain seq x y z
N MET A 1 -17.98 -0.13 8.12
CA MET A 1 -17.14 -0.22 6.89
C MET A 1 -17.80 -1.22 5.96
N GLN A 2 -17.98 -0.90 4.68
CA GLN A 2 -18.59 -1.86 3.75
C GLN A 2 -17.61 -3.00 3.45
N GLU A 3 -18.11 -4.23 3.35
CA GLU A 3 -17.30 -5.45 3.20
C GLU A 3 -16.37 -5.38 1.98
N HIS A 4 -16.84 -4.78 0.89
CA HIS A 4 -16.06 -4.57 -0.33
C HIS A 4 -14.80 -3.68 -0.10
N ILE A 5 -14.87 -2.72 0.81
CA ILE A 5 -13.72 -1.87 1.17
C ILE A 5 -12.71 -2.68 1.96
N ARG A 6 -13.17 -3.49 2.92
CA ARG A 6 -12.30 -4.33 3.74
C ARG A 6 -11.52 -5.31 2.86
N LYS A 7 -12.22 -5.97 1.92
CA LYS A 7 -11.61 -6.90 0.96
C LYS A 7 -10.57 -6.19 0.11
N ARG A 8 -10.91 -5.04 -0.48
CA ARG A 8 -9.97 -4.22 -1.26
C ARG A 8 -8.72 -3.83 -0.46
N VAL A 9 -8.88 -3.39 0.78
CA VAL A 9 -7.74 -3.02 1.64
C VAL A 9 -6.81 -4.21 1.84
N LEU A 10 -7.35 -5.40 2.10
CA LEU A 10 -6.56 -6.61 2.25
C LEU A 10 -5.87 -7.01 0.94
N ASP A 11 -6.59 -7.00 -0.18
CA ASP A 11 -6.04 -7.37 -1.49
C ASP A 11 -4.89 -6.43 -1.93
N ILE A 12 -5.08 -5.12 -1.78
CA ILE A 12 -4.05 -4.11 -2.06
C ILE A 12 -2.81 -4.35 -1.18
N SER A 13 -3.03 -4.62 0.10
CA SER A 13 -1.95 -4.78 1.08
C SER A 13 -1.15 -6.05 0.82
N GLN A 14 -1.86 -7.14 0.52
CA GLN A 14 -1.25 -8.41 0.14
C GLN A 14 -0.42 -8.25 -1.13
N TYR A 15 -0.97 -7.60 -2.17
CA TYR A 15 -0.25 -7.32 -3.40
C TYR A 15 1.05 -6.52 -3.16
N ILE A 16 1.00 -5.47 -2.32
CA ILE A 16 2.19 -4.69 -1.97
C ILE A 16 3.24 -5.55 -1.25
N ILE A 17 2.81 -6.45 -0.36
CA ILE A 17 3.73 -7.35 0.37
C ILE A 17 4.40 -8.33 -0.59
N GLU A 18 3.64 -8.99 -1.44
CA GLU A 18 4.14 -10.02 -2.34
C GLU A 18 5.05 -9.46 -3.44
N THR A 19 4.73 -8.28 -3.97
CA THR A 19 5.42 -7.69 -5.12
C THR A 19 6.38 -6.58 -4.75
N SER A 20 6.43 -6.17 -3.49
CA SER A 20 7.12 -4.95 -3.03
C SER A 20 6.68 -3.67 -3.78
N ALA A 21 5.48 -3.68 -4.37
CA ALA A 21 5.01 -2.61 -5.24
C ALA A 21 4.85 -1.27 -4.51
N THR A 22 5.09 -0.19 -5.26
CA THR A 22 4.82 1.16 -4.79
C THR A 22 3.31 1.45 -4.75
N VAL A 23 2.91 2.43 -3.94
CA VAL A 23 1.54 2.99 -3.92
C VAL A 23 1.03 3.40 -5.31
N ARG A 24 1.92 3.82 -6.21
CA ARG A 24 1.58 4.16 -7.60
C ARG A 24 1.26 2.92 -8.43
N GLN A 25 2.07 1.88 -8.34
CA GLN A 25 1.84 0.62 -9.06
C GLN A 25 0.55 -0.05 -8.58
N ALA A 26 0.35 -0.14 -7.27
CA ALA A 26 -0.90 -0.68 -6.72
C ALA A 26 -2.13 0.13 -7.17
N ALA A 27 -2.04 1.46 -7.24
CA ALA A 27 -3.13 2.30 -7.74
C ALA A 27 -3.55 1.95 -9.18
N VAL A 28 -2.58 1.68 -10.05
CA VAL A 28 -2.84 1.27 -11.45
C VAL A 28 -3.50 -0.12 -11.49
N VAL A 29 -2.95 -1.10 -10.76
CA VAL A 29 -3.45 -2.48 -10.76
C VAL A 29 -4.89 -2.57 -10.25
N PHE A 30 -5.19 -1.87 -9.16
CA PHE A 30 -6.51 -1.90 -8.55
C PHE A 30 -7.47 -0.84 -9.11
N SER A 31 -7.07 -0.11 -10.16
CA SER A 31 -7.86 0.96 -10.80
C SER A 31 -8.44 1.96 -9.79
N VAL A 32 -7.64 2.38 -8.82
CA VAL A 32 -8.00 3.36 -7.79
C VAL A 32 -7.00 4.50 -7.75
N SER A 33 -7.36 5.62 -7.13
CA SER A 33 -6.41 6.73 -6.97
C SER A 33 -5.27 6.37 -6.01
N LYS A 34 -4.08 6.94 -6.24
CA LYS A 34 -2.94 6.84 -5.30
C LYS A 34 -3.35 7.23 -3.86
N SER A 35 -4.15 8.28 -3.71
CA SER A 35 -4.63 8.75 -2.41
C SER A 35 -5.56 7.72 -1.75
N THR A 36 -6.38 7.01 -2.55
CA THR A 36 -7.21 5.90 -2.07
C THR A 36 -6.35 4.77 -1.52
N VAL A 37 -5.34 4.32 -2.28
CA VAL A 37 -4.40 3.28 -1.84
C VAL A 37 -3.71 3.70 -0.55
N HIS A 38 -3.22 4.95 -0.48
CA HIS A 38 -2.55 5.45 0.72
C HIS A 38 -3.49 5.40 1.94
N LYS A 39 -4.69 5.98 1.86
CA LYS A 39 -5.67 5.94 2.96
C LYS A 39 -6.02 4.50 3.35
N ASP A 40 -6.18 3.61 2.37
CA ASP A 40 -6.48 2.20 2.59
C ASP A 40 -5.38 1.51 3.41
N VAL A 41 -4.11 1.70 3.05
CA VAL A 41 -3.00 1.00 3.72
C VAL A 41 -2.48 1.71 4.97
N THR A 42 -2.64 3.03 5.10
CA THR A 42 -2.12 3.78 6.26
C THR A 42 -3.16 4.03 7.34
N GLU A 43 -4.44 4.16 6.99
CA GLU A 43 -5.51 4.47 7.95
C GLU A 43 -6.42 3.27 8.20
N ARG A 44 -6.77 2.50 7.15
CA ARG A 44 -7.76 1.42 7.28
C ARG A 44 -7.14 0.08 7.63
N LEU A 45 -6.03 -0.29 6.99
CA LEU A 45 -5.35 -1.55 7.22
C LEU A 45 -4.94 -1.77 8.69
N PRO A 46 -4.41 -0.78 9.45
CA PRO A 46 -4.09 -0.98 10.87
C PRO A 46 -5.31 -1.33 11.74
N LEU A 47 -6.51 -0.90 11.33
CA LEU A 47 -7.77 -1.22 12.01
C LEU A 47 -8.25 -2.65 11.70
N ILE A 48 -7.81 -3.21 10.57
CA ILE A 48 -8.21 -4.54 10.09
C ILE A 48 -7.16 -5.60 10.47
N ASN A 49 -5.89 -5.35 10.17
CA ASN A 49 -4.77 -6.24 10.42
C ASN A 49 -3.48 -5.42 10.70
N LYS A 50 -3.11 -5.34 11.98
CA LYS A 50 -1.92 -4.62 12.45
C LYS A 50 -0.60 -5.24 11.98
N GLU A 51 -0.55 -6.56 11.80
CA GLU A 51 0.66 -7.23 11.32
C GLU A 51 0.93 -6.90 9.86
N MET A 52 -0.08 -7.04 9.02
CA MET A 52 0.00 -6.69 7.60
C MET A 52 0.34 -5.21 7.41
N ALA A 53 -0.23 -4.32 8.25
CA ALA A 53 0.13 -2.90 8.24
C ALA A 53 1.61 -2.63 8.49
N ARG A 54 2.24 -3.36 9.41
CA ARG A 54 3.68 -3.23 9.68
C ARG A 54 4.51 -3.68 8.48
N GLN A 55 4.12 -4.77 7.82
CA GLN A 55 4.82 -5.27 6.63
C GLN A 55 4.72 -4.29 5.45
N VAL A 56 3.51 -3.82 5.13
CA VAL A 56 3.29 -2.81 4.10
C VAL A 56 4.10 -1.55 4.41
N ARG A 57 4.10 -1.10 5.67
CA ARG A 57 4.85 0.10 6.08
C ARG A 57 6.35 -0.05 5.79
N LYS A 58 6.95 -1.20 6.11
CA LYS A 58 8.37 -1.48 5.83
C LYS A 58 8.68 -1.34 4.35
N ILE A 59 7.83 -1.90 3.48
CA ILE A 59 8.00 -1.84 2.03
C ILE A 59 7.83 -0.41 1.50
N LEU A 60 6.87 0.35 2.03
CA LEU A 60 6.69 1.75 1.66
C LEU A 60 7.88 2.62 2.07
N ASP A 61 8.45 2.37 3.26
CA ASP A 61 9.62 3.09 3.74
C ASP A 61 10.88 2.72 2.90
N MET A 62 11.04 1.45 2.52
CA MET A 62 12.08 1.02 1.57
C MET A 62 11.94 1.72 0.21
N ASN A 63 10.73 1.72 -0.37
CA ASN A 63 10.45 2.41 -1.63
C ASN A 63 10.70 3.93 -1.55
N LYS A 64 10.49 4.54 -0.38
CA LYS A 64 10.79 5.96 -0.14
C LYS A 64 12.30 6.22 -0.08
N ALA A 65 13.06 5.34 0.56
CA ALA A 65 14.52 5.40 0.57
C ALA A 65 15.12 5.22 -0.84
N GLU A 66 14.61 4.26 -1.61
CA GLU A 66 15.01 4.03 -3.00
C GLU A 66 14.65 5.19 -3.93
N ARG A 67 13.57 5.94 -3.65
CA ARG A 67 13.22 7.14 -4.43
C ARG A 67 14.34 8.18 -4.43
N HIS A 68 15.17 8.22 -3.38
CA HIS A 68 16.33 9.10 -3.33
C HIS A 68 17.40 8.70 -4.37
N ILE A 69 17.44 7.43 -4.77
CA ILE A 69 18.35 6.90 -5.80
C ILE A 69 17.72 7.03 -7.20
N ARG A 70 16.41 6.77 -7.34
CA ARG A 70 15.68 6.82 -8.62
C ARG A 70 15.36 8.24 -9.13
N GLY A 71 15.61 9.28 -8.33
CA GLY A 71 15.34 10.68 -8.67
C GLY A 71 16.55 11.59 -8.48
N GLY A 72 17.77 11.06 -8.68
CA GLY A 72 18.97 11.88 -8.64
C GLY A 72 19.04 12.83 -9.84
N GLY A 73 19.27 14.12 -9.57
CA GLY A 73 19.75 15.13 -10.53
C GLY A 73 18.68 15.78 -11.39
#